data_AF-A0AAV4KQX8-F1
#
_entry.id   AF-A0AAV4KQX8-F1
#
_cell.length_a   1.000
_cell.length_b   1.000
_cell.length_c   1.000
_cell.angle_alpha   90.00
_cell.angle_beta   90.00
_cell.angle_gamma   90.00
#
_symmetry.space_group_name_H-M   'P 1'
#
loop_
_entity.id
_entity.type
_entity.pdbx_description
1 polymer ?
#
loop_
_entity_poly.entity_id
_entity_poly.type
_entity_poly.pdbx_seq_one_letter_code
_entity_poly.pdbx_strand_id
1 'polypeptide(L)'
;METGGTGPELTETSGRGSTPRMAEVGDAPEQGAQGGEMTPQRYIETRVEQYQGWYDAKATHMKAMHLRMRTVSVVGGALVPVFVNLDLGFARITATVLSVVVVAAVSLESVYRYREQWKNYRSTEQLLGHERVYFETKVGPYRGLSKREAFTVLVARVEKAIANENAATLNVMTLGGQVNSDVQAGVPAARTESVLVESVRTESVKVESARSGEDARDGEGARGGGSAGGGEGARAGTGVAGKAVPGSGTP
;
A
#
# COMPACT_ATOMS: atom_id res chain seq x y z
N MET A 1 -8.50 -83.61 -2.86
CA MET A 1 -9.36 -82.42 -3.00
C MET A 1 -8.83 -81.39 -2.02
N GLU A 2 -7.77 -80.61 -2.32
CA GLU A 2 -7.60 -79.71 -3.49
C GLU A 2 -8.81 -78.78 -3.61
N THR A 3 -8.75 -77.45 -3.66
CA THR A 3 -7.73 -76.40 -3.94
C THR A 3 -8.29 -75.08 -3.37
N GLY A 4 -7.53 -74.08 -2.93
CA GLY A 4 -6.79 -73.12 -3.79
C GLY A 4 -7.73 -72.15 -4.50
N GLY A 5 -7.70 -70.85 -4.15
CA GLY A 5 -8.52 -69.82 -4.81
C GLY A 5 -8.25 -68.39 -4.31
N THR A 6 -7.34 -67.71 -5.00
CA THR A 6 -6.82 -66.37 -4.78
C THR A 6 -7.71 -65.26 -5.36
N GLY A 7 -7.85 -64.13 -4.63
CA GLY A 7 -8.02 -62.77 -5.17
C GLY A 7 -9.40 -62.10 -5.03
N PRO A 8 -9.53 -60.75 -5.17
CA PRO A 8 -8.48 -59.73 -5.26
C PRO A 8 -8.53 -58.68 -4.12
N GLU A 9 -7.36 -58.11 -3.88
CA GLU A 9 -7.09 -56.88 -3.13
C GLU A 9 -7.85 -55.69 -3.73
N LEU A 10 -8.79 -55.13 -2.96
CA LEU A 10 -9.41 -53.85 -3.29
C LEU A 10 -8.49 -52.73 -2.79
N THR A 11 -7.66 -52.23 -3.70
CA THR A 11 -7.05 -50.91 -3.59
C THR A 11 -8.16 -49.85 -3.52
N GLU A 12 -8.56 -49.47 -2.31
CA GLU A 12 -9.32 -48.25 -2.10
C GLU A 12 -8.38 -47.05 -2.23
N THR A 13 -8.38 -46.49 -3.44
CA THR A 13 -7.82 -45.19 -3.77
C THR A 13 -8.73 -44.11 -3.17
N SER A 14 -8.72 -43.93 -1.85
CA SER A 14 -9.44 -42.80 -1.25
C SER A 14 -8.51 -41.60 -1.20
N GLY A 15 -8.62 -40.79 -2.25
CA GLY A 15 -7.98 -39.50 -2.36
C GLY A 15 -8.30 -38.64 -1.14
N ARG A 16 -7.31 -38.49 -0.25
CA ARG A 16 -7.28 -37.37 0.69
C ARG A 16 -7.29 -36.10 -0.15
N GLY A 17 -8.47 -35.50 -0.26
CA GLY A 17 -8.60 -34.08 -0.56
C GLY A 17 -7.64 -33.37 0.38
N SER A 18 -6.54 -32.87 -0.17
CA SER A 18 -5.62 -31.97 0.50
C SER A 18 -6.40 -30.70 0.78
N THR A 19 -7.11 -30.67 1.90
CA THR A 19 -7.44 -29.42 2.54
C THR A 19 -6.11 -28.67 2.69
N PRO A 20 -6.00 -27.43 2.16
CA PRO A 20 -4.80 -26.65 2.37
C PRO A 20 -4.75 -26.40 3.88
N ARG A 21 -3.89 -27.16 4.56
CA ARG A 21 -3.52 -26.97 5.95
C ARG A 21 -3.27 -25.48 6.09
N MET A 22 -4.09 -24.83 6.91
CA MET A 22 -3.91 -23.44 7.34
C MET A 22 -2.42 -23.21 7.50
N ALA A 23 -1.84 -22.39 6.62
CA ALA A 23 -0.42 -22.14 6.59
C ALA A 23 -0.03 -21.63 7.97
N GLU A 24 0.76 -22.43 8.68
CA GLU A 24 1.35 -22.11 9.97
C GLU A 24 1.91 -20.69 9.91
N VAL A 25 1.27 -19.81 10.68
CA VAL A 25 1.67 -18.43 10.83
C VAL A 25 2.80 -18.44 11.84
N GLY A 26 4.05 -18.54 11.36
CA GLY A 26 5.20 -18.29 12.23
C GLY A 26 6.47 -19.04 11.84
N ASP A 27 6.37 -20.30 11.45
CA ASP A 27 7.59 -21.12 11.44
C ASP A 27 8.24 -21.14 10.06
N ALA A 28 9.35 -20.42 9.97
CA ALA A 28 10.35 -20.64 8.95
C ALA A 28 10.80 -22.12 9.03
N PRO A 29 11.21 -22.75 7.92
CA PRO A 29 11.57 -24.17 7.94
C PRO A 29 12.63 -24.44 9.02
N GLU A 30 12.26 -25.22 10.04
CA GLU A 30 13.19 -25.68 11.08
C GLU A 30 14.31 -26.49 10.43
N GLN A 31 15.56 -26.09 10.69
CA GLN A 31 16.72 -26.81 10.22
C GLN A 31 17.32 -27.62 11.36
N GLY A 32 17.20 -28.94 11.24
CA GLY A 32 17.87 -29.89 12.12
C GLY A 32 19.37 -29.62 12.14
N ALA A 33 19.89 -29.35 13.34
CA ALA A 33 21.30 -29.16 13.60
C ALA A 33 22.09 -30.41 13.14
N GLN A 34 22.82 -30.28 12.03
CA GLN A 34 23.82 -31.27 11.62
C GLN A 34 25.21 -30.70 11.89
N GLY A 35 25.83 -31.17 12.97
CA GLY A 35 27.17 -30.78 13.42
C GLY A 35 28.29 -31.38 12.56
N GLY A 36 28.45 -30.87 11.34
CA GLY A 36 29.61 -31.05 10.46
C GLY A 36 29.82 -29.80 9.62
N GLU A 37 31.05 -29.51 9.17
CA GLU A 37 31.32 -28.33 8.34
C GLU A 37 30.39 -28.28 7.12
N MET A 38 29.50 -27.29 7.09
CA MET A 38 28.57 -27.08 5.99
C MET A 38 29.35 -26.59 4.76
N THR A 39 29.26 -27.33 3.66
CA THR A 39 29.84 -26.88 2.39
C THR A 39 29.01 -25.72 1.81
N PRO A 40 29.62 -24.82 1.02
CA PRO A 40 28.89 -23.72 0.39
C PRO A 40 27.72 -24.20 -0.49
N GLN A 41 27.92 -25.27 -1.26
CA GLN A 41 26.89 -25.83 -2.14
C GLN A 41 25.70 -26.34 -1.33
N ARG A 42 25.98 -27.12 -0.27
CA ARG A 42 24.94 -27.63 0.61
C ARG A 42 24.17 -26.51 1.27
N TYR A 43 24.84 -25.45 1.73
CA TYR A 43 24.17 -24.29 2.30
C TYR A 43 23.23 -23.59 1.29
N ILE A 44 23.68 -23.42 0.04
CA ILE A 44 22.83 -22.82 -1.01
C ILE A 44 21.58 -23.66 -1.23
N GLU A 45 21.71 -24.97 -1.43
CA GLU A 45 20.58 -25.88 -1.69
C GLU A 45 19.64 -26.00 -0.49
N THR A 46 20.18 -26.19 0.73
CA THR A 46 19.35 -26.48 1.90
C THR A 46 18.84 -25.25 2.63
N ARG A 47 19.52 -24.10 2.51
CA ARG A 47 19.14 -22.85 3.20
C ARG A 47 18.61 -21.82 2.22
N VAL A 48 19.44 -21.41 1.25
CA VAL A 48 19.10 -20.28 0.38
C VAL A 48 17.89 -20.61 -0.50
N GLU A 49 17.95 -21.71 -1.26
CA GLU A 49 16.86 -22.10 -2.17
C GLU A 49 15.58 -22.47 -1.41
N GLN A 50 15.71 -23.13 -0.26
CA GLN A 50 14.58 -23.41 0.63
C GLN A 50 13.85 -22.13 1.04
N TYR A 51 14.58 -21.11 1.51
CA TYR A 51 13.99 -19.84 1.92
C TYR A 51 13.47 -19.02 0.74
N GLN A 52 14.14 -19.07 -0.43
CA GLN A 52 13.62 -18.42 -1.64
C GLN A 52 12.24 -18.98 -2.01
N GLY A 53 12.08 -20.30 -2.04
CA GLY A 53 10.79 -20.93 -2.32
C GLY A 53 9.72 -20.60 -1.29
N TRP A 54 10.09 -20.59 0.00
CA TRP A 54 9.18 -20.20 1.09
C TRP A 54 8.72 -18.74 0.95
N TYR A 55 9.66 -17.81 0.68
CA TYR A 55 9.36 -16.40 0.51
C TYR A 55 8.51 -16.12 -0.72
N ASP A 56 8.75 -16.82 -1.84
CA ASP A 56 7.92 -16.66 -3.05
C ASP A 56 6.47 -17.12 -2.82
N ALA A 57 6.29 -18.25 -2.16
CA ALA A 57 4.96 -18.75 -1.80
C ALA A 57 4.22 -17.79 -0.86
N LYS A 58 4.91 -17.29 0.19
CA LYS A 58 4.34 -16.29 1.12
C LYS A 58 4.01 -14.98 0.42
N ALA A 59 4.90 -14.47 -0.42
CA ALA A 59 4.69 -13.27 -1.22
C ALA A 59 3.42 -13.40 -2.07
N THR A 60 3.26 -14.51 -2.78
CA THR A 60 2.09 -14.78 -3.63
C THR A 60 0.80 -14.83 -2.81
N HIS A 61 0.83 -15.49 -1.65
CA HIS A 61 -0.33 -15.55 -0.76
C HIS A 61 -0.73 -14.17 -0.22
N MET A 62 0.22 -13.37 0.25
CA MET A 62 -0.03 -12.01 0.74
C MET A 62 -0.57 -11.09 -0.37
N LYS A 63 -0.04 -11.21 -1.59
CA LYS A 63 -0.55 -10.49 -2.76
C LYS A 63 -2.01 -10.85 -3.03
N ALA A 64 -2.35 -12.14 -3.02
CA ALA A 64 -3.71 -12.59 -3.25
C ALA A 64 -4.68 -12.06 -2.19
N MET A 65 -4.28 -12.07 -0.91
CA MET A 65 -5.12 -11.54 0.17
C MET A 65 -5.35 -10.02 0.04
N HIS A 66 -4.29 -9.26 -0.25
CA HIS A 66 -4.38 -7.82 -0.53
C HIS A 66 -5.37 -7.54 -1.67
N LEU A 67 -5.22 -8.22 -2.80
CA LEU A 67 -6.09 -8.02 -3.96
C LEU A 67 -7.55 -8.42 -3.68
N ARG A 68 -7.78 -9.49 -2.91
CA ARG A 68 -9.14 -9.92 -2.50
C ARG A 68 -9.82 -8.86 -1.63
N MET A 69 -9.16 -8.40 -0.57
CA MET A 69 -9.69 -7.35 0.31
C MET A 69 -9.98 -6.08 -0.49
N ARG A 70 -9.04 -5.67 -1.36
CA ARG A 70 -9.22 -4.49 -2.20
C ARG A 70 -10.40 -4.62 -3.16
N THR A 71 -10.57 -5.81 -3.76
CA THR A 71 -11.69 -6.09 -4.67
C THR A 71 -13.02 -6.01 -3.94
N VAL A 72 -13.13 -6.63 -2.76
CA VAL A 72 -14.35 -6.58 -1.93
C VAL A 72 -14.71 -5.15 -1.57
N SER A 73 -13.73 -4.35 -1.12
CA SER A 73 -13.96 -2.94 -0.74
C SER A 73 -14.41 -2.08 -1.92
N VAL A 74 -13.79 -2.24 -3.09
CA VAL A 74 -14.13 -1.46 -4.29
C VAL A 74 -15.49 -1.86 -4.84
N VAL A 75 -15.74 -3.16 -5.02
CA VAL A 75 -17.02 -3.66 -5.54
C VAL A 75 -18.15 -3.35 -4.57
N GLY A 76 -17.96 -3.61 -3.28
CA GLY A 76 -18.95 -3.29 -2.25
C GLY A 76 -19.27 -1.79 -2.22
N GLY A 77 -18.25 -0.93 -2.21
CA GLY A 77 -18.42 0.52 -2.21
C GLY A 77 -19.16 1.05 -3.46
N ALA A 78 -18.90 0.44 -4.63
CA ALA A 78 -19.60 0.79 -5.87
C ALA A 78 -21.07 0.32 -5.89
N LEU A 79 -21.40 -0.77 -5.18
CA LEU A 79 -22.76 -1.29 -5.11
C LEU A 79 -23.65 -0.54 -4.11
N VAL A 80 -23.07 0.07 -3.06
CA VAL A 80 -23.85 0.86 -2.07
C VAL A 80 -24.77 1.90 -2.72
N PRO A 81 -24.30 2.83 -3.58
CA PRO A 81 -25.19 3.81 -4.21
C PRO A 81 -26.24 3.16 -5.12
N VAL A 82 -25.95 2.03 -5.75
CA VAL A 82 -26.93 1.30 -6.57
C VAL A 82 -28.10 0.84 -5.70
N PHE A 83 -27.82 0.19 -4.57
CA PHE A 83 -28.87 -0.28 -3.66
C PHE A 83 -29.61 0.86 -2.95
N VAL A 84 -28.96 1.99 -2.67
CA VAL A 84 -29.62 3.16 -2.07
C VAL A 84 -30.67 3.78 -3.01
N ASN A 85 -30.46 3.69 -4.33
CA ASN A 85 -31.37 4.25 -5.34
C ASN A 85 -32.46 3.26 -5.82
N LEU A 86 -32.54 2.05 -5.26
CA LEU A 86 -33.57 1.08 -5.60
C LEU A 86 -34.74 1.16 -4.62
N ASP A 87 -35.95 1.33 -5.14
CA ASP A 87 -37.20 1.32 -4.36
C ASP A 87 -37.69 -0.10 -4.06
N LEU A 88 -36.81 -0.94 -3.50
CA LEU A 88 -37.11 -2.31 -3.06
C LEU A 88 -36.99 -2.40 -1.54
N GLY A 89 -37.92 -3.10 -0.90
CA GLY A 89 -37.97 -3.21 0.57
C GLY A 89 -36.70 -3.77 1.23
N PHE A 90 -35.93 -4.61 0.50
CA PHE A 90 -34.67 -5.16 0.99
C PHE A 90 -33.44 -4.29 0.70
N ALA A 91 -33.53 -3.34 -0.24
CA ALA A 91 -32.36 -2.63 -0.78
C ALA A 91 -31.64 -1.78 0.28
N ARG A 92 -32.40 -1.15 1.18
CA ARG A 92 -31.84 -0.39 2.32
C ARG A 92 -31.03 -1.29 3.25
N ILE A 93 -31.53 -2.47 3.59
CA ILE A 93 -30.83 -3.43 4.46
C ILE A 93 -29.55 -3.92 3.77
N THR A 94 -29.63 -4.27 2.49
CA THR A 94 -28.47 -4.70 1.71
C THR A 94 -27.39 -3.61 1.64
N ALA A 95 -27.77 -2.34 1.40
CA ALA A 95 -26.83 -1.22 1.39
C ALA A 95 -26.12 -1.04 2.74
N THR A 96 -26.84 -1.17 3.86
CA THR A 96 -26.26 -1.11 5.21
C THR A 96 -25.26 -2.25 5.43
N VAL A 97 -25.63 -3.49 5.11
CA VAL A 97 -24.75 -4.66 5.26
C VAL A 97 -23.49 -4.52 4.41
N LEU A 98 -23.62 -4.11 3.14
CA LEU A 98 -22.48 -3.87 2.25
C LEU A 98 -21.54 -2.81 2.81
N SER A 99 -22.09 -1.72 3.35
CA SER A 99 -21.28 -0.65 3.96
C SER A 99 -20.45 -1.16 5.14
N VAL A 100 -21.04 -1.98 6.01
CA VAL A 100 -20.32 -2.61 7.14
C VAL A 100 -19.22 -3.54 6.64
N VAL A 101 -19.50 -4.37 5.63
CA VAL A 101 -18.51 -5.28 5.02
C VAL A 101 -17.34 -4.51 4.42
N VAL A 102 -17.61 -3.41 3.71
CA VAL A 102 -16.57 -2.56 3.11
C VAL A 102 -15.69 -1.93 4.19
N VAL A 103 -16.30 -1.33 5.24
CA VAL A 103 -15.54 -0.73 6.33
C VAL A 103 -14.71 -1.78 7.06
N ALA A 104 -15.26 -2.96 7.33
CA ALA A 104 -14.54 -4.07 7.94
C ALA A 104 -13.36 -4.53 7.07
N ALA A 105 -13.56 -4.71 5.76
CA ALA A 105 -12.51 -5.12 4.84
C ALA A 105 -11.37 -4.11 4.77
N VAL A 106 -11.67 -2.81 4.65
CA VAL A 106 -10.66 -1.74 4.64
C VAL A 106 -9.90 -1.66 5.96
N SER A 107 -10.62 -1.75 7.09
CA SER A 107 -10.02 -1.68 8.42
C SER A 107 -9.09 -2.88 8.65
N LEU A 108 -9.54 -4.08 8.29
CA LEU A 108 -8.74 -5.30 8.41
C LEU A 108 -7.53 -5.29 7.48
N GLU A 109 -7.67 -4.76 6.26
CA GLU A 109 -6.56 -4.54 5.34
C GLU A 109 -5.50 -3.60 5.95
N SER A 110 -5.90 -2.54 6.65
CA SER A 110 -4.97 -1.60 7.31
C SER A 110 -4.21 -2.22 8.48
N VAL A 111 -4.83 -3.17 9.19
CA VAL A 111 -4.21 -3.88 10.32
C VAL A 111 -3.19 -4.90 9.82
N TYR A 112 -3.57 -5.73 8.84
CA TYR A 112 -2.68 -6.79 8.37
C TYR A 112 -1.59 -6.30 7.42
N ARG A 113 -1.77 -5.14 6.77
CA ARG A 113 -0.78 -4.56 5.85
C ARG A 113 -0.25 -5.55 4.81
N TYR A 114 -1.13 -6.37 4.23
CA TYR A 114 -0.77 -7.43 3.28
C TYR A 114 0.09 -6.94 2.10
N ARG A 115 -0.09 -5.69 1.66
CA ARG A 115 0.73 -5.06 0.62
C ARG A 115 2.19 -4.89 1.03
N GLU A 116 2.44 -4.48 2.27
CA GLU A 116 3.80 -4.30 2.80
C GLU A 116 4.48 -5.66 2.97
N GLN A 117 3.77 -6.64 3.53
CA GLN A 117 4.28 -8.00 3.69
C GLN A 117 4.63 -8.65 2.34
N TRP A 118 3.75 -8.55 1.34
CA TRP A 118 4.03 -9.06 -0.01
C TRP A 118 5.33 -8.49 -0.58
N LYS A 119 5.51 -7.16 -0.49
CA LYS A 119 6.72 -6.50 -0.97
C LYS A 119 7.96 -6.95 -0.21
N ASN A 120 7.89 -7.02 1.11
CA ASN A 120 8.99 -7.43 1.98
C ASN A 120 9.47 -8.84 1.62
N TYR A 121 8.56 -9.82 1.55
CA TYR A 121 8.88 -11.20 1.18
C TYR A 121 9.49 -11.28 -0.22
N ARG A 122 8.92 -10.57 -1.21
CA ARG A 122 9.45 -10.59 -2.58
C ARG A 122 10.83 -9.96 -2.67
N SER A 123 11.09 -8.87 -1.94
CA SER A 123 12.42 -8.25 -1.92
C SER A 123 13.46 -9.12 -1.22
N THR A 124 13.09 -9.82 -0.16
CA THR A 124 14.00 -10.74 0.56
C THR A 124 14.34 -11.95 -0.32
N GLU A 125 13.36 -12.53 -1.01
CA GLU A 125 13.60 -13.60 -2.00
C GLU A 125 14.61 -13.18 -3.06
N GLN A 126 14.39 -12.01 -3.67
CA GLN A 126 15.29 -11.45 -4.69
C GLN A 126 16.68 -11.17 -4.14
N LEU A 127 16.78 -10.66 -2.91
CA LEU A 127 18.05 -10.44 -2.23
C LEU A 127 18.82 -11.75 -2.05
N LEU A 128 18.16 -12.82 -1.58
CA LEU A 128 18.77 -14.15 -1.46
C LEU A 128 19.29 -14.67 -2.81
N GLY A 129 18.49 -14.51 -3.87
CA GLY A 129 18.90 -14.86 -5.23
C GLY A 129 20.11 -14.06 -5.72
N HIS A 130 20.15 -12.75 -5.47
CA HIS A 130 21.30 -11.91 -5.81
C HIS A 130 22.55 -12.30 -5.03
N GLU A 131 22.45 -12.59 -3.73
CA GLU A 131 23.59 -13.01 -2.91
C GLU A 131 24.20 -14.32 -3.42
N ARG A 132 23.35 -15.28 -3.83
CA ARG A 132 23.81 -16.51 -4.49
C ARG A 132 24.63 -16.21 -5.74
N VAL A 133 24.08 -15.42 -6.67
CA VAL A 133 24.77 -15.07 -7.92
C VAL A 133 26.07 -14.33 -7.65
N TYR A 134 26.07 -13.41 -6.69
CA TYR A 134 27.26 -12.63 -6.31
C TYR A 134 28.37 -13.53 -5.75
N PHE A 135 28.01 -14.51 -4.92
CA PHE A 135 28.93 -15.49 -4.37
C PHE A 135 29.52 -16.40 -5.46
N GLU A 136 28.66 -16.96 -6.32
CA GLU A 136 29.07 -17.87 -7.40
C GLU A 136 29.98 -17.18 -8.42
N THR A 137 29.69 -15.92 -8.75
CA THR A 137 30.48 -15.12 -9.71
C THR A 137 31.65 -14.37 -9.08
N LYS A 138 31.81 -14.43 -7.75
CA LYS A 138 32.85 -13.74 -6.97
C LYS A 138 32.92 -12.22 -7.23
N VAL A 139 31.77 -11.58 -7.31
CA VAL A 139 31.67 -10.13 -7.49
C VAL A 139 31.24 -9.44 -6.19
N GLY A 140 31.28 -8.11 -6.19
CA GLY A 140 30.82 -7.30 -5.06
C GLY A 140 31.56 -7.66 -3.76
N PRO A 141 30.83 -7.96 -2.66
CA PRO A 141 31.44 -8.28 -1.36
C PRO A 141 32.34 -9.53 -1.36
N TYR A 142 32.26 -10.38 -2.39
CA TYR A 142 33.01 -11.63 -2.49
C TYR A 142 34.30 -11.52 -3.30
N ARG A 143 34.55 -10.36 -3.91
CA ARG A 143 35.68 -10.17 -4.82
C ARG A 143 37.00 -10.18 -4.07
N GLY A 144 37.94 -11.02 -4.51
CA GLY A 144 39.28 -11.12 -3.94
C GLY A 144 39.37 -11.88 -2.61
N LEU A 145 38.25 -12.42 -2.10
CA LEU A 145 38.24 -13.24 -0.90
C LEU A 145 38.63 -14.70 -1.19
N SER A 146 39.21 -15.37 -0.19
CA SER A 146 39.38 -16.83 -0.26
C SER A 146 38.02 -17.53 -0.25
N LYS A 147 37.96 -18.80 -0.68
CA LYS A 147 36.70 -19.57 -0.69
C LYS A 147 36.03 -19.63 0.69
N ARG A 148 36.85 -19.76 1.75
CA ARG A 148 36.34 -19.85 3.13
C ARG A 148 35.77 -18.51 3.60
N GLU A 149 36.49 -17.41 3.36
CA GLU A 149 36.03 -16.07 3.73
C GLU A 149 34.78 -15.66 2.95
N ALA A 150 34.75 -15.91 1.64
CA ALA A 150 33.58 -15.64 0.82
C ALA A 150 32.35 -16.40 1.32
N PHE A 151 32.52 -17.65 1.76
CA PHE A 151 31.43 -18.44 2.32
C PHE A 151 30.94 -17.88 3.67
N THR A 152 31.85 -17.50 4.56
CA THR A 152 31.48 -16.83 5.83
C THR A 152 30.70 -15.54 5.59
N VAL A 153 31.10 -14.74 4.60
CA VAL A 153 30.40 -13.51 4.22
C VAL A 153 29.00 -13.83 3.66
N LEU A 154 28.85 -14.90 2.86
CA LEU A 154 27.57 -15.30 2.30
C LEU A 154 26.59 -15.66 3.42
N VAL A 155 27.00 -16.54 4.33
CA VAL A 155 26.17 -16.97 5.46
C VAL A 155 25.75 -15.76 6.30
N ALA A 156 26.70 -14.88 6.64
CA ALA A 156 26.40 -13.69 7.44
C ALA A 156 25.37 -12.77 6.76
N ARG A 157 25.46 -12.59 5.44
CA ARG A 157 24.54 -11.71 4.68
C ARG A 157 23.16 -12.34 4.52
N VAL A 158 23.09 -13.64 4.22
CA VAL A 158 21.82 -14.38 4.10
C VAL A 158 21.09 -14.42 5.44
N GLU A 159 21.75 -14.82 6.52
CA GLU A 159 21.10 -14.88 7.84
C GLU A 159 20.70 -13.49 8.34
N LYS A 160 21.47 -12.45 8.01
CA LYS A 160 21.07 -11.05 8.29
C LYS A 160 19.82 -10.65 7.51
N ALA A 161 19.70 -11.04 6.23
CA ALA A 161 18.51 -10.76 5.45
C ALA A 161 17.26 -11.45 6.04
N ILE A 162 17.39 -12.72 6.44
CA ILE A 162 16.32 -13.48 7.10
C ILE A 162 15.94 -12.83 8.43
N ALA A 163 16.92 -12.48 9.28
CA ALA A 163 16.65 -11.83 10.56
C ALA A 163 15.96 -10.47 10.41
N ASN A 164 16.38 -9.66 9.44
CA ASN A 164 15.75 -8.37 9.14
C ASN A 164 14.31 -8.54 8.67
N GLU A 165 14.05 -9.55 7.82
CA GLU A 165 12.71 -9.86 7.35
C GLU A 165 11.81 -10.30 8.51
N ASN A 166 12.27 -11.24 9.35
CA ASN A 166 11.55 -11.69 10.53
C ASN A 166 11.19 -10.52 11.46
N ALA A 167 12.14 -9.62 11.72
CA ALA A 167 11.91 -8.43 12.53
C ALA A 167 10.86 -7.50 11.89
N ALA A 168 10.93 -7.28 10.57
CA ALA A 168 9.93 -6.48 9.86
C ALA A 168 8.52 -7.10 9.94
N THR A 169 8.42 -8.42 9.78
CA THR A 169 7.15 -9.15 9.90
C THR A 169 6.58 -9.06 11.32
N LEU A 170 7.40 -9.27 12.35
CA LEU A 170 6.99 -9.11 13.75
C LEU A 170 6.53 -7.68 14.06
N ASN A 171 7.24 -6.68 13.55
CA ASN A 171 6.86 -5.28 13.74
C ASN A 171 5.51 -4.98 13.11
N VAL A 172 5.22 -5.49 11.91
CA VAL A 172 3.89 -5.31 11.28
C VAL A 172 2.78 -5.96 12.12
N MET A 173 3.03 -7.14 12.68
CA MET A 173 2.03 -7.87 13.47
C MET A 173 1.82 -7.27 14.87
N THR A 174 2.84 -6.66 15.46
CA THR A 174 2.79 -6.11 16.84
C THR A 174 2.46 -4.61 16.87
N LEU A 175 2.92 -3.83 15.89
CA LEU A 175 2.71 -2.38 15.79
C LEU A 175 1.62 -1.99 14.77
N GLY A 176 1.07 -2.95 14.01
CA GLY A 176 -0.08 -2.74 13.11
C GLY A 176 -1.34 -2.18 13.79
N GLY A 177 -1.38 -2.18 15.13
CA GLY A 177 -2.41 -1.53 15.94
C GLY A 177 -2.20 -0.03 16.24
N GLN A 178 -1.04 0.57 15.94
CA GLN A 178 -0.73 1.95 16.37
C GLN A 178 -0.94 3.04 15.32
N VAL A 179 -1.28 2.72 14.06
CA VAL A 179 -1.27 3.73 12.96
C VAL A 179 -2.66 4.24 12.57
N ASN A 180 -3.74 3.80 13.23
CA ASN A 180 -5.08 4.39 13.01
C ASN A 180 -5.45 5.51 14.01
N SER A 181 -4.64 5.78 15.04
CA SER A 181 -4.87 6.94 15.93
C SER A 181 -4.71 8.29 15.23
N ASP A 182 -3.95 8.36 14.14
CA ASP A 182 -3.71 9.63 13.43
C ASP A 182 -4.73 9.89 12.31
N VAL A 183 -5.34 8.83 11.75
CA VAL A 183 -6.40 8.96 10.73
C VAL A 183 -7.76 9.21 11.38
N GLN A 184 -7.99 8.74 12.60
CA GLN A 184 -9.23 9.02 13.35
C GLN A 184 -9.20 10.37 14.10
N ALA A 185 -8.02 10.99 14.25
CA ALA A 185 -7.88 12.39 14.67
C ALA A 185 -8.27 13.41 13.56
N GLY A 186 -8.54 12.93 12.34
CA GLY A 186 -8.92 13.75 11.18
C GLY A 186 -10.42 13.87 10.91
N VAL A 187 -11.30 13.30 11.73
CA VAL A 187 -12.74 13.57 11.65
C VAL A 187 -13.10 14.59 12.72
N PRO A 188 -13.22 15.89 12.39
CA PRO A 188 -13.83 16.83 13.32
C PRO A 188 -15.30 16.43 13.48
N ALA A 189 -15.60 15.77 14.60
CA ALA A 189 -16.95 15.75 15.13
C ALA A 189 -17.39 17.21 15.34
N ALA A 190 -18.57 17.54 14.81
CA ALA A 190 -19.28 18.81 14.95
C ALA A 190 -18.74 20.02 14.15
N ARG A 191 -19.15 20.13 12.88
CA ARG A 191 -19.64 21.41 12.29
C ARG A 191 -20.35 21.20 10.95
N THR A 192 -21.53 20.60 10.93
CA THR A 192 -22.36 20.53 9.70
C THR A 192 -23.66 21.34 9.78
N GLU A 193 -24.01 21.94 10.92
CA GLU A 193 -25.28 22.70 11.02
C GLU A 193 -25.13 24.24 11.06
N SER A 194 -23.92 24.81 11.16
CA SER A 194 -23.79 26.28 11.29
C SER A 194 -23.55 27.03 9.98
N VAL A 195 -23.20 26.35 8.87
CA VAL A 195 -22.76 27.06 7.63
C VAL A 195 -23.94 27.39 6.71
N LEU A 196 -25.04 26.64 6.74
CA LEU A 196 -26.19 26.91 5.86
C LEU A 196 -27.09 28.05 6.37
N VAL A 197 -27.15 28.28 7.69
CA VAL A 197 -28.03 29.30 8.29
C VAL A 197 -27.39 30.70 8.21
N GLU A 198 -26.06 30.80 8.19
CA GLU A 198 -25.36 32.09 8.13
C GLU A 198 -25.26 32.66 6.70
N SER A 199 -25.21 31.79 5.69
CA SER A 199 -25.24 32.21 4.28
C SER A 199 -26.63 32.71 3.85
N VAL A 200 -27.72 32.11 4.36
CA VAL A 200 -29.09 32.53 4.03
C VAL A 200 -29.47 33.85 4.72
N ARG A 201 -28.90 34.13 5.90
CA ARG A 201 -29.14 35.36 6.66
C ARG A 201 -28.41 36.58 6.07
N THR A 202 -27.24 36.38 5.46
CA THR A 202 -26.45 37.46 4.88
C THR A 202 -26.95 37.88 3.49
N GLU A 203 -27.53 36.97 2.69
CA GLU A 203 -28.21 37.34 1.44
C GLU A 203 -29.54 38.08 1.68
N SER A 204 -30.33 37.67 2.68
CA SER A 204 -31.63 38.29 2.96
C SER A 204 -31.51 39.75 3.43
N VAL A 205 -30.45 40.09 4.16
CA VAL A 205 -30.20 41.48 4.62
C VAL A 205 -29.68 42.37 3.49
N LYS A 206 -28.96 41.81 2.51
CA LYS A 206 -28.40 42.57 1.37
C LYS A 206 -29.45 42.94 0.32
N VAL A 207 -30.50 42.13 0.17
CA VAL A 207 -31.61 42.41 -0.77
C VAL A 207 -32.58 43.46 -0.21
N GLU A 208 -32.79 43.53 1.10
CA GLU A 208 -33.68 44.52 1.73
C GLU A 208 -33.03 45.92 1.82
N SER A 209 -31.71 46.00 2.04
CA SER A 209 -30.98 47.27 2.02
C SER A 209 -30.86 47.88 0.62
N ALA A 210 -30.96 47.09 -0.45
CA ALA A 210 -30.87 47.58 -1.83
C ALA A 210 -32.21 48.08 -2.39
N ARG A 211 -33.35 47.75 -1.76
CA ARG A 211 -34.68 48.26 -2.14
C ARG A 211 -35.10 49.54 -1.41
N SER A 212 -34.39 49.95 -0.37
CA SER A 212 -34.72 51.14 0.43
C SER A 212 -33.86 52.38 0.09
N GLY A 213 -32.97 52.27 -0.90
CA GLY A 213 -32.01 53.34 -1.25
C GLY A 213 -32.31 54.14 -2.53
N GLU A 214 -33.37 53.80 -3.27
CA GLU A 214 -33.63 54.35 -4.62
C GLU A 214 -34.81 55.32 -4.70
N ASP A 215 -35.36 55.75 -3.55
CA ASP A 215 -36.44 56.75 -3.45
C ASP A 215 -36.02 57.94 -2.56
N ALA A 216 -34.88 58.57 -2.85
CA ALA A 216 -34.60 59.93 -2.38
C ALA A 216 -33.35 60.50 -3.07
N ARG A 217 -33.55 61.31 -4.11
CA ARG A 217 -32.90 62.62 -4.34
C ARG A 217 -33.11 63.08 -5.79
N ASP A 218 -34.30 63.62 -6.04
CA ASP A 218 -34.47 64.71 -6.99
C ASP A 218 -34.03 66.03 -6.32
N GLY A 219 -33.26 66.87 -7.03
CA GLY A 219 -33.02 68.26 -6.61
C GLY A 219 -31.65 68.84 -6.96
N GLU A 220 -31.53 69.33 -8.19
CA GLU A 220 -31.04 70.68 -8.56
C GLU A 220 -29.58 71.13 -8.25
N GLY A 221 -28.87 71.65 -9.27
CA GLY A 221 -27.80 72.65 -9.03
C GLY A 221 -26.50 72.61 -9.85
N ALA A 222 -26.59 72.86 -11.16
CA ALA A 222 -25.73 73.66 -12.05
C ALA A 222 -24.23 74.04 -11.72
N ARG A 223 -23.40 73.97 -12.80
CA ARG A 223 -22.31 74.88 -13.29
C ARG A 223 -20.81 74.52 -13.14
N GLY A 224 -20.14 74.50 -14.33
CA GLY A 224 -18.77 74.97 -14.63
C GLY A 224 -17.61 74.01 -14.31
N GLY A 225 -16.55 73.78 -15.10
CA GLY A 225 -16.06 74.32 -16.37
C GLY A 225 -14.52 74.05 -16.47
N GLY A 226 -14.03 73.59 -17.63
CA GLY A 226 -12.60 73.59 -18.08
C GLY A 226 -11.60 72.72 -17.28
N SER A 227 -10.38 72.36 -17.72
CA SER A 227 -9.67 72.38 -19.00
C SER A 227 -8.27 71.74 -18.76
N ALA A 228 -7.81 70.91 -19.71
CA ALA A 228 -6.42 70.68 -20.16
C ALA A 228 -5.28 70.08 -19.27
N GLY A 229 -4.43 69.29 -19.97
CA GLY A 229 -3.00 69.01 -19.70
C GLY A 229 -2.75 67.69 -18.95
N GLY A 230 -2.00 66.69 -19.45
CA GLY A 230 -0.77 66.68 -20.24
C GLY A 230 0.35 66.09 -19.37
N GLY A 231 1.04 65.02 -19.79
CA GLY A 231 2.17 64.50 -19.01
C GLY A 231 2.60 63.07 -19.31
N GLU A 232 3.58 62.96 -20.20
CA GLU A 232 4.39 61.80 -20.59
C GLU A 232 5.30 61.31 -19.44
N GLY A 233 5.61 60.01 -19.37
CA GLY A 233 6.40 59.45 -18.26
C GLY A 233 6.93 58.02 -18.45
N ALA A 234 7.79 57.85 -19.45
CA ALA A 234 8.94 56.95 -19.61
C ALA A 234 9.32 55.83 -18.58
N ARG A 235 9.78 54.70 -19.17
CA ARG A 235 10.89 53.78 -18.77
C ARG A 235 10.63 52.80 -17.62
N ALA A 236 11.30 51.64 -17.49
CA ALA A 236 12.06 50.69 -18.31
C ALA A 236 12.56 49.64 -17.29
N GLY A 237 12.61 48.34 -17.62
CA GLY A 237 13.11 47.35 -16.66
C GLY A 237 13.09 45.92 -17.16
N THR A 238 13.99 45.61 -18.09
CA THR A 238 14.38 44.27 -18.55
C THR A 238 15.09 43.46 -17.45
N GLY A 239 14.81 42.16 -17.38
CA GLY A 239 15.58 41.20 -16.57
C GLY A 239 15.35 39.76 -17.04
N VAL A 240 16.16 39.29 -17.98
CA VAL A 240 16.30 37.90 -18.44
C VAL A 240 17.53 37.29 -17.77
N ALA A 241 17.44 36.04 -17.28
CA ALA A 241 18.59 35.14 -17.21
C ALA A 241 18.14 33.67 -17.09
N GLY A 242 18.12 32.97 -18.24
CA GLY A 242 18.19 31.51 -18.30
C GLY A 242 19.64 31.05 -18.21
N LYS A 243 19.89 29.91 -17.56
CA LYS A 243 21.22 29.31 -17.45
C LYS A 243 21.22 27.93 -18.14
N ALA A 244 21.94 27.87 -19.26
CA ALA A 244 22.28 26.65 -19.99
C ALA A 244 23.61 26.06 -19.47
N VAL A 245 23.79 24.75 -19.69
CA VAL A 245 25.00 23.95 -19.39
C VAL A 245 25.63 23.49 -20.71
N PRO A 246 26.96 23.58 -20.85
CA PRO A 246 27.77 22.60 -21.58
C PRO A 246 28.89 22.09 -20.66
N GLY A 247 29.62 21.00 -20.86
CA GLY A 247 29.93 20.15 -22.01
C GLY A 247 31.29 19.48 -21.69
N SER A 248 31.51 18.30 -22.26
CA SER A 248 32.65 17.38 -22.14
C SER A 248 34.05 17.92 -22.47
N GLY A 249 35.11 17.32 -21.89
CA GLY A 249 36.49 17.40 -22.42
C GLY A 249 37.57 16.85 -21.48
N THR A 250 38.31 15.85 -21.96
CA THR A 250 39.44 15.09 -21.39
C THR A 250 40.72 15.91 -21.14
N PRO A 251 41.78 15.27 -20.60
CA PRO A 251 42.89 14.90 -21.49
C PRO A 251 43.11 13.39 -21.63
#